data_AF-A0A4R8M1N1-F1
#
_entry.id   AF-A0A4R8M1N1-F1
#
_cell.length_a   1.000
_cell.length_b   1.000
_cell.length_c   1.000
_cell.angle_alpha   90.00
_cell.angle_beta   90.00
_cell.angle_gamma   90.00
#
_symmetry.space_group_name_H-M   'P 1'
#
loop_
_entity.id
_entity.type
_entity.pdbx_description
1 polymer ?
#
loop_
_entity_poly.entity_id
_entity_poly.type
_entity_poly.pdbx_seq_one_letter_code
_entity_poly.pdbx_strand_id
1 'polypeptide(L)'
;MFDAEIATTLLNRWERMRRTEGVSALELLREGKLAFRHHVCTTAGMSDTQDSGAFDIELLTFDDGSTALRLSTGAHLAAWTRWVAIDPVTDEAQAPRYAIDL
;
A
#
# COMPACT_ATOMS: atom_id res chain seq x y z
N MET A 1 15.93 -7.08 -1.59
CA MET A 1 14.53 -7.48 -1.74
C MET A 1 13.83 -7.03 -0.49
N PHE A 2 12.84 -6.17 -0.66
CA PHE A 2 12.10 -5.56 0.45
C PHE A 2 10.89 -6.41 0.84
N ASP A 3 10.46 -6.27 2.08
CA ASP A 3 9.30 -7.01 2.61
C ASP A 3 8.01 -6.70 1.83
N ALA A 4 7.85 -5.46 1.34
CA ALA A 4 6.73 -5.07 0.49
C ALA A 4 6.66 -5.86 -0.83
N GLU A 5 7.79 -6.21 -1.45
CA GLU A 5 7.81 -7.01 -2.69
C GLU A 5 7.30 -8.43 -2.44
N ILE A 6 7.73 -9.03 -1.33
CA ILE A 6 7.26 -10.35 -0.89
C ILE A 6 5.76 -10.28 -0.60
N ALA A 7 5.34 -9.28 0.19
CA ALA A 7 3.95 -9.12 0.59
C ALA A 7 3.04 -8.92 -0.62
N THR A 8 3.36 -8.01 -1.54
CA THR A 8 2.55 -7.78 -2.74
C THR A 8 2.44 -9.01 -3.63
N THR A 9 3.52 -9.80 -3.74
CA THR A 9 3.49 -11.07 -4.47
C THR A 9 2.51 -12.05 -3.83
N LEU A 10 2.57 -12.23 -2.51
CA LEU A 10 1.69 -13.14 -1.77
C LEU A 10 0.23 -12.68 -1.80
N LEU A 11 -0.03 -11.39 -1.57
CA LEU A 11 -1.36 -10.81 -1.56
C LEU A 11 -2.03 -10.93 -2.94
N ASN A 12 -1.33 -10.52 -4.00
CA ASN A 12 -1.84 -10.62 -5.37
C ASN A 12 -2.06 -12.08 -5.80
N ARG A 13 -1.24 -13.02 -5.30
CA ARG A 13 -1.43 -14.45 -5.54
C ARG A 13 -2.65 -14.97 -4.78
N TRP A 14 -2.79 -14.63 -3.50
CA TRP A 14 -3.91 -15.01 -2.66
C TRP A 14 -5.23 -14.54 -3.27
N GLU A 15 -5.30 -13.29 -3.77
CA GLU A 15 -6.49 -12.74 -4.44
C GLU A 15 -6.92 -13.53 -5.68
N ARG A 16 -5.98 -14.01 -6.47
CA ARG A 16 -6.25 -14.87 -7.63
C ARG A 16 -6.69 -16.27 -7.23
N MET A 17 -6.27 -16.73 -6.05
CA MET A 17 -6.52 -18.07 -5.54
C MET A 17 -7.77 -18.17 -4.66
N ARG A 18 -8.57 -17.09 -4.49
CA ARG A 18 -9.77 -17.01 -3.61
C ARG A 18 -10.89 -18.00 -3.95
N ARG A 19 -10.62 -19.30 -3.83
CA ARG A 19 -11.57 -20.41 -3.75
C ARG A 19 -11.65 -21.01 -2.34
N THR A 20 -10.80 -20.55 -1.42
CA THR A 20 -10.68 -21.12 -0.07
C THR A 20 -11.15 -20.10 0.96
N GLU A 21 -12.30 -20.37 1.56
CA GLU A 21 -12.85 -19.61 2.67
C GLU A 21 -12.02 -19.89 3.94
N GLY A 22 -11.71 -18.84 4.72
CA GLY A 22 -11.30 -19.03 6.13
C GLY A 22 -10.05 -18.28 6.62
N VAL A 23 -9.09 -17.90 5.77
CA VAL A 23 -7.86 -17.20 6.20
C VAL A 23 -7.74 -15.85 5.52
N SER A 24 -7.57 -14.78 6.29
CA SER A 24 -7.38 -13.44 5.72
C SER A 24 -5.99 -13.31 5.08
N ALA A 25 -5.89 -12.54 4.00
CA ALA A 25 -4.61 -12.32 3.31
C ALA A 25 -3.54 -11.71 4.24
N LEU A 26 -3.94 -10.97 5.28
CA LEU A 26 -3.05 -10.36 6.26
C LEU A 26 -2.52 -11.37 7.29
N GLU A 27 -3.32 -12.37 7.66
CA GLU A 27 -2.85 -13.47 8.51
C GLU A 27 -1.77 -14.29 7.82
N LEU A 28 -1.88 -14.50 6.49
CA LEU A 28 -0.84 -15.16 5.70
C LEU A 28 0.52 -14.43 5.81
N LEU A 29 0.50 -13.09 5.77
CA LEU A 29 1.72 -12.30 5.92
C LEU A 29 2.32 -12.45 7.32
N ARG A 30 1.48 -12.46 8.36
CA ARG A 30 1.90 -12.67 9.75
C ARG A 30 2.47 -14.07 9.98
N GLU A 31 1.87 -15.09 9.38
CA GLU A 31 2.39 -16.46 9.39
C GLU A 31 3.76 -16.54 8.73
N GLY A 32 3.95 -15.80 7.63
CA GLY A 32 5.23 -15.59 6.96
C GLY A 32 6.25 -14.75 7.76
N LYS A 33 5.93 -14.36 9.00
CA LYS A 33 6.75 -13.53 9.90
C LYS A 33 7.05 -12.12 9.36
N LEU A 34 6.22 -11.61 8.46
CA LEU A 34 6.31 -10.22 8.03
C LEU A 34 5.69 -9.32 9.10
N ALA A 35 6.48 -8.43 9.68
CA ALA A 35 6.02 -7.41 10.61
C ALA A 35 5.58 -6.18 9.81
N PHE A 36 4.34 -5.74 10.02
CA PHE A 36 3.80 -4.58 9.33
C PHE A 36 2.75 -3.86 10.17
N ARG A 37 2.62 -2.55 9.92
CA ARG A 37 1.47 -1.74 10.34
C ARG A 37 0.46 -1.68 9.20
N HIS A 38 -0.82 -1.82 9.52
CA HIS A 38 -1.92 -1.80 8.54
C HIS A 38 -2.77 -0.55 8.72
N HIS A 39 -2.99 0.18 7.64
CA HIS A 39 -3.80 1.39 7.61
C HIS A 39 -4.77 1.35 6.43
N VAL A 40 -6.01 1.78 6.68
CA VAL A 40 -7.02 2.03 5.65
C VAL A 40 -7.50 3.46 5.82
N CYS A 41 -7.46 4.26 4.76
CA CYS A 41 -7.94 5.64 4.77
C CYS A 41 -8.77 5.95 3.54
N THR A 42 -9.77 6.81 3.70
CA THR A 42 -10.60 7.32 2.61
C THR A 42 -10.20 8.76 2.35
N THR A 43 -9.90 9.10 1.10
CA THR A 43 -9.66 10.49 0.71
C THR A 43 -11.00 11.21 0.62
N ALA A 44 -11.16 12.29 1.39
CA ALA A 44 -12.22 13.25 1.12
C ALA A 44 -11.87 13.96 -0.19
N GLY A 45 -12.79 14.01 -1.15
CA GLY A 45 -12.58 14.70 -2.43
C GLY A 45 -12.06 16.12 -2.18
N MET A 46 -10.93 16.48 -2.78
CA MET A 46 -10.28 17.79 -2.60
C MET A 46 -11.00 18.94 -3.33
N SER A 47 -12.31 18.84 -3.56
CA SER A 47 -13.06 19.86 -4.29
C SER A 47 -14.44 20.09 -3.69
N ASP A 48 -14.80 21.37 -3.59
CA ASP A 48 -16.18 21.87 -3.41
C ASP A 48 -17.09 21.52 -4.61
N THR A 49 -16.51 20.91 -5.66
CA THR A 49 -17.25 20.27 -6.74
C THR A 49 -17.40 18.78 -6.45
N GLN A 50 -18.66 18.36 -6.42
CA GLN A 50 -19.20 17.03 -6.06
C GLN A 50 -18.68 15.83 -6.88
N ASP A 51 -17.62 16.01 -7.68
CA ASP A 51 -17.19 15.09 -8.75
C ASP A 51 -15.70 14.67 -8.67
N SER A 52 -14.94 15.13 -7.67
CA SER A 52 -13.65 14.50 -7.34
C SER A 52 -13.89 13.29 -6.44
N GLY A 53 -14.10 12.13 -7.08
CA GLY A 53 -14.43 10.87 -6.43
C GLY A 53 -13.51 10.54 -5.25
N ALA A 54 -14.10 10.15 -4.13
CA ALA A 54 -13.37 9.62 -2.99
C ALA A 54 -12.63 8.34 -3.39
N PHE A 55 -11.41 8.15 -2.91
CA PHE A 55 -10.66 6.92 -3.06
C PHE A 55 -10.41 6.30 -1.69
N ASP A 56 -10.56 4.99 -1.59
CA ASP A 56 -10.05 4.25 -0.46
C ASP A 56 -8.62 3.81 -0.76
N ILE A 57 -7.76 3.97 0.23
CA ILE A 57 -6.36 3.60 0.20
C ILE A 57 -6.17 2.56 1.29
N GLU A 58 -5.53 1.45 0.93
CA GLU A 58 -5.06 0.47 1.88
C GLU A 58 -3.54 0.35 1.82
N LEU A 59 -2.92 0.36 2.99
CA LEU A 59 -1.49 0.52 3.17
C LEU A 59 -0.95 -0.48 4.19
N LEU A 60 0.17 -1.13 3.86
CA LEU A 60 0.99 -1.91 4.79
C LEU A 60 2.40 -1.30 4.81
N THR A 61 2.86 -0.87 5.97
CA THR A 61 4.22 -0.34 6.16
C THR A 61 5.04 -1.34 6.96
N PHE A 62 6.18 -1.75 6.39
CA PHE A 62 7.08 -2.76 6.95
C PHE A 62 8.23 -2.12 7.74
N ASP A 63 8.93 -2.92 8.54
CA ASP A 63 10.03 -2.46 9.41
C ASP A 63 11.25 -1.98 8.61
N ASP A 64 11.44 -2.49 7.39
CA ASP A 64 12.46 -2.04 6.44
C ASP A 64 12.11 -0.69 5.78
N GLY A 65 10.96 -0.09 6.13
CA GLY A 65 10.45 1.16 5.58
C GLY A 65 9.77 1.02 4.22
N SER A 66 9.81 -0.17 3.61
CA SER A 66 9.08 -0.44 2.38
C SER A 66 7.57 -0.47 2.66
N THR A 67 6.79 -0.29 1.61
CA THR A 67 5.34 -0.15 1.73
C THR A 67 4.60 -0.91 0.64
N ALA A 68 3.54 -1.64 1.00
CA ALA A 68 2.59 -2.21 0.06
C ALA A 68 1.30 -1.37 0.05
N LEU A 69 0.82 -1.03 -1.14
CA LEU A 69 -0.31 -0.11 -1.36
C LEU A 69 -1.31 -0.71 -2.34
N ARG A 70 -2.60 -0.44 -2.12
CA ARG A 70 -3.64 -0.54 -3.16
C ARG A 70 -4.72 0.52 -3.00
N LEU A 71 -5.48 0.75 -4.06
CA LEU A 71 -6.51 1.77 -4.14
C LEU A 71 -7.86 1.16 -4.52
N SER A 72 -8.95 1.81 -4.11
CA SER A 72 -10.29 1.55 -4.61
C SER A 72 -10.98 2.88 -4.88
N THR A 73 -11.87 2.93 -5.87
CA THR A 73 -12.73 4.10 -6.07
C THR A 73 -13.97 3.93 -5.19
N GLY A 74 -14.29 4.92 -4.36
CA GLY A 74 -15.35 4.85 -3.34
C GLY A 74 -16.79 4.69 -3.87
N ALA A 75 -16.96 4.38 -5.16
CA ALA A 75 -18.23 4.10 -5.79
C ALA A 75 -18.69 2.65 -5.51
N HIS A 76 -18.92 2.33 -4.23
CA HIS A 76 -19.75 1.25 -3.66
C HIS A 76 -19.66 -0.21 -4.21
N LEU A 77 -18.84 -0.47 -5.22
CA LEU A 77 -18.67 -1.72 -5.98
C LEU A 77 -17.28 -1.82 -6.64
N ALA A 78 -16.38 -0.85 -6.44
CA ALA A 78 -15.10 -0.86 -7.14
C ALA A 78 -14.19 -1.96 -6.62
N ALA A 79 -13.66 -2.76 -7.54
CA ALA A 79 -12.62 -3.72 -7.25
C ALA A 79 -11.35 -2.96 -6.83
N TRP A 80 -10.81 -3.32 -5.67
CA TRP A 80 -9.47 -2.91 -5.27
C TRP A 80 -8.47 -3.17 -6.41
N THR A 81 -7.56 -2.23 -6.64
CA THR A 81 -6.42 -2.46 -7.52
C THR A 81 -5.56 -3.59 -6.95
N ARG A 82 -4.68 -4.14 -7.80
CA ARG A 82 -3.60 -5.00 -7.31
C ARG A 82 -2.73 -4.25 -6.31
N TRP A 83 -2.15 -5.02 -5.40
CA TRP A 83 -1.12 -4.53 -4.50
C TRP A 83 0.16 -4.16 -5.27
N VAL A 84 0.74 -3.02 -4.93
CA VAL A 84 1.99 -2.50 -5.48
C VAL A 84 2.98 -2.25 -4.35
N ALA A 85 4.25 -2.62 -4.56
CA ALA A 85 5.33 -2.35 -3.62
C ALA A 85 5.96 -0.98 -3.91
N ILE A 86 6.32 -0.27 -2.85
CA ILE A 86 7.01 1.00 -2.86
C ILE A 86 8.25 0.83 -1.99
N ASP A 87 9.40 1.10 -2.57
CA ASP A 87 10.68 1.05 -1.88
C ASP A 87 10.75 2.11 -0.77
N PRO A 88 11.51 1.85 0.31
CA PRO A 88 11.75 2.86 1.33
C PRO A 88 12.40 4.09 0.71
N VAL A 89 12.00 5.28 1.16
CA VAL A 89 12.67 6.52 0.77
C VAL A 89 14.04 6.56 1.45
N THR A 90 15.10 6.29 0.70
CA THR A 90 16.48 6.49 1.16
C THR A 90 16.82 7.98 1.18
N ASP A 91 17.53 8.39 2.23
CA ASP A 91 17.94 9.78 2.53
C ASP A 91 18.67 10.48 1.37
N GLU A 92 19.25 9.74 0.41
CA GLU A 92 19.88 10.30 -0.79
C GLU A 92 18.91 11.07 -1.71
N ALA A 93 17.60 10.81 -1.60
CA ALA A 93 16.57 11.59 -2.30
C ALA A 93 16.28 12.96 -1.63
N GLN A 94 16.85 13.22 -0.45
CA GLN A 94 16.61 14.42 0.36
C GLN A 94 17.82 15.36 0.52
N ALA A 95 18.96 15.14 -0.15
CA ALA A 95 20.03 16.15 -0.13
C ALA A 95 19.60 17.42 -0.90
N PRO A 96 19.33 18.57 -0.25
CA PRO A 96 19.20 19.81 -0.97
C PRO A 96 20.54 20.13 -1.63
N ARG A 97 20.56 20.18 -2.97
CA ARG A 97 21.66 20.74 -3.77
C ARG A 97 21.74 22.26 -3.60
N TYR A 98 21.90 22.73 -2.37
CA TYR A 98 22.23 24.12 -2.07
C TYR A 98 23.49 24.17 -1.22
N ALA A 99 24.61 23.76 -1.81
CA ALA A 99 25.88 24.39 -1.48
C ALA A 99 25.91 25.70 -2.27
N ILE A 100 25.45 26.79 -1.66
CA ILE A 100 25.87 28.12 -2.07
C ILE A 100 27.12 28.40 -1.24
N ASP A 101 28.28 28.19 -1.86
CA ASP A 101 29.54 28.74 -1.37
C ASP A 101 29.40 30.27 -1.32
N LEU A 102 29.60 30.84 -0.15
CA LEU A 102 29.77 32.28 0.09
C LEU A 102 31.27 32.62 0.11
#